data_AF-A0A2B4RSI7-F1
#
_entry.id   AF-A0A2B4RSI7-F1
#
_cell.length_a   1.000
_cell.length_b   1.000
_cell.length_c   1.000
_cell.angle_alpha   90.00
_cell.angle_beta   90.00
_cell.angle_gamma   90.00
#
_symmetry.space_group_name_H-M   'P 1'
#
loop_
_entity.id
_entity.type
_entity.pdbx_description
1 polymer ?
#
loop_
_entity_poly.entity_id
_entity_poly.type
_entity_poly.pdbx_seq_one_letter_code
_entity_poly.pdbx_strand_id
1 'polypeptide(L)'
;MNDFEIKKWGRRIVEQQATTIRLPCSFFDLINDDVKMTLKRHADGEIKIRNNENLCLNSIVMRKLFQPVLGAIKAHLKALLDEPRLSKVTVMLLVGEFANSLLLQEGFKKEFSSRCNVVYPCLTPPATGWDAPPASTDHCLEADLARVKYYRNSVYGHVRQNMEIKDDSQFLFLWREISETLVRIAGQIHPSKKHDWQVAINKFLKDPLTTEDERYVQELLDWYRRDLEVKKYVEELQETTLHITEQLQRVAEGETPVNQAIKEKWKTLGKQLGT
;
A
#
# COMPACT_ATOMS: atom_id res chain seq x y z
N MET A 1 5.03 1.19 14.31
CA MET A 1 5.72 2.13 13.40
C MET A 1 7.05 2.53 14.04
N ASN A 2 8.16 2.49 13.30
CA ASN A 2 9.50 2.77 13.85
C ASN A 2 9.63 4.26 14.24
N ASP A 3 10.33 4.60 15.34
CA ASP A 3 10.49 5.99 15.84
C ASP A 3 11.05 6.90 14.75
N PHE A 4 12.01 6.40 13.97
CA PHE A 4 12.57 7.14 12.85
C PHE A 4 11.52 7.57 11.82
N GLU A 5 10.59 6.67 11.43
CA GLU A 5 9.55 6.96 10.44
C GLU A 5 8.62 8.10 10.91
N ILE A 6 8.26 8.10 12.19
CA ILE A 6 7.43 9.16 12.78
C ILE A 6 8.17 10.51 12.74
N LYS A 7 9.48 10.51 13.01
CA LYS A 7 10.29 11.73 12.99
C LYS A 7 10.47 12.30 11.57
N LYS A 8 10.34 11.49 10.51
CA LYS A 8 10.37 11.97 9.11
C LYS A 8 9.20 12.90 8.78
N TRP A 9 8.11 12.79 9.52
CA TRP A 9 6.89 13.60 9.35
C TRP A 9 6.86 14.82 10.29
N GLY A 10 7.85 14.95 11.17
CA GLY A 10 7.84 15.94 12.24
C GLY A 10 8.08 17.38 11.79
N ARG A 11 7.43 18.31 12.49
CA ARG A 11 7.61 19.77 12.35
C ARG A 11 9.03 20.27 12.59
N ARG A 12 9.84 19.53 13.35
CA ARG A 12 11.19 19.93 13.78
C ARG A 12 12.11 20.31 12.62
N ILE A 13 12.04 19.58 11.51
CA ILE A 13 12.87 19.87 10.33
C ILE A 13 12.55 21.27 9.80
N VAL A 14 11.26 21.59 9.64
CA VAL A 14 10.77 22.89 9.15
C VAL A 14 11.03 24.01 10.16
N GLU A 15 10.81 23.74 11.44
CA GLU A 15 11.07 24.67 12.57
C GLU A 15 12.57 24.87 12.87
N GLN A 16 13.45 24.32 12.02
CA GLN A 16 14.90 24.40 12.15
C GLN A 16 15.47 23.78 13.44
N GLN A 17 14.68 22.96 14.13
CA GLN A 17 15.08 22.27 15.35
C GLN A 17 15.81 20.95 15.05
N ALA A 18 16.60 20.49 16.01
CA ALA A 18 17.23 19.17 15.93
C ALA A 18 16.18 18.05 16.11
N THR A 19 16.29 17.02 15.30
CA THR A 19 15.49 15.80 15.38
C THR A 19 16.23 14.76 16.22
N THR A 20 15.57 14.25 17.25
CA THR A 20 16.10 13.18 18.10
C THR A 20 15.44 11.87 17.72
N ILE A 21 16.28 10.87 17.44
CA ILE A 21 15.90 9.51 17.03
C ILE A 21 16.48 8.56 18.05
N ARG A 22 15.65 7.68 18.61
CA ARG A 22 16.13 6.64 19.51
C ARG A 22 16.91 5.59 18.72
N LEU A 23 18.11 5.27 19.18
CA LEU A 23 18.93 4.23 18.60
C LEU A 23 18.45 2.85 19.07
N PRO A 24 18.49 1.82 18.20
CA PRO A 24 18.23 0.44 18.63
C PRO A 24 19.27 0.01 19.69
N CYS A 25 18.87 -0.87 20.61
CA CYS A 25 19.75 -1.33 21.69
C CYS A 25 21.05 -1.97 21.18
N SER A 26 21.03 -2.60 20.00
CA SER A 26 22.21 -3.18 19.36
C SER A 26 23.30 -2.16 18.99
N PHE A 27 22.96 -0.86 18.95
CA PHE A 27 23.92 0.20 18.69
C PHE A 27 24.58 0.74 19.96
N PHE A 28 24.09 0.38 21.16
CA PHE A 28 24.62 0.94 22.40
C PHE A 28 26.07 0.52 22.62
N ASP A 29 26.40 -0.74 22.36
CA ASP A 29 27.75 -1.29 22.50
C ASP A 29 28.73 -0.74 21.44
N LEU A 30 28.20 -0.21 20.33
CA LEU A 30 28.98 0.43 19.26
C LEU A 30 29.31 1.90 19.56
N ILE A 31 28.59 2.53 20.51
CA ILE A 31 28.82 3.92 20.90
C ILE A 31 29.90 3.96 21.99
N ASN A 32 31.15 3.95 21.54
CA ASN A 32 32.31 4.18 22.39
C ASN A 32 32.77 5.65 22.34
N ASP A 33 33.81 5.97 23.13
CA ASP A 33 34.33 7.33 23.21
C ASP A 33 35.00 7.78 21.90
N ASP A 34 35.55 6.86 21.10
CA ASP A 34 36.14 7.17 19.80
C ASP A 34 35.08 7.67 18.81
N VAL A 35 33.91 7.04 18.76
CA VAL A 35 32.78 7.49 17.93
C VAL A 35 32.32 8.88 18.37
N LYS A 36 32.19 9.12 19.68
CA LYS A 36 31.80 10.44 20.21
C LYS A 36 32.84 11.51 19.88
N MET A 37 34.12 11.18 20.00
CA MET A 37 35.22 12.09 19.69
C MET A 37 35.27 12.40 18.20
N THR A 38 35.05 11.40 17.35
CA THR A 38 34.96 11.57 15.89
C THR A 38 33.80 12.49 15.52
N LEU A 39 32.61 12.27 16.09
CA LEU A 39 31.46 13.15 15.87
C LEU A 39 31.73 14.58 16.34
N LYS A 40 32.38 14.76 17.49
CA LYS A 40 32.75 16.11 17.97
C LYS A 40 33.75 16.81 17.04
N ARG A 41 34.68 16.06 16.44
CA ARG A 41 35.73 16.60 15.56
C ARG A 41 35.25 16.92 14.15
N HIS A 42 34.32 16.12 13.63
CA HIS A 42 33.99 16.14 12.19
C HIS A 42 32.55 16.51 11.89
N ALA A 43 31.63 16.41 12.85
CA ALA A 43 30.24 16.70 12.60
C ALA A 43 29.84 18.14 12.96
N ASP A 44 30.76 19.00 13.41
CA ASP A 44 30.54 20.43 13.73
C ASP A 44 29.28 20.72 14.56
N GLY A 45 28.89 19.77 15.42
CA GLY A 45 27.67 19.85 16.22
C GLY A 45 26.36 19.63 15.45
N GLU A 46 26.41 19.32 14.15
CA GLU A 46 25.28 18.91 13.32
C GLU A 46 24.73 17.53 13.69
N ILE A 47 25.61 16.63 14.13
CA ILE A 47 25.28 15.27 14.58
C ILE A 47 25.80 15.08 16.00
N LYS A 48 24.93 14.65 16.91
CA LYS A 48 25.26 14.42 18.33
C LYS A 48 24.66 13.13 18.83
N ILE A 49 25.34 12.45 19.74
CA ILE A 49 24.77 11.37 20.52
C ILE A 49 24.49 11.89 21.94
N ARG A 50 23.25 11.70 22.41
CA ARG A 50 22.82 12.07 23.76
C ARG A 50 22.54 10.81 24.57
N ASN A 51 23.15 10.74 25.76
CA ASN A 51 22.99 9.65 26.73
C ASN A 51 23.25 8.24 26.16
N ASN A 52 24.08 8.11 25.13
CA ASN A 52 24.31 6.86 24.37
C ASN A 52 23.07 6.21 23.72
N GLU A 53 21.88 6.80 23.89
CA GLU A 53 20.62 6.20 23.43
C GLU A 53 20.01 6.93 22.25
N ASN A 54 20.38 8.21 22.05
CA ASN A 54 19.67 9.09 21.13
C ASN A 54 20.61 9.75 20.14
N LEU A 55 20.31 9.57 18.85
CA LEU A 55 20.94 10.30 17.75
C LEU A 55 20.19 11.61 17.51
N CYS A 56 20.89 12.72 17.68
CA CYS A 56 20.38 14.06 17.43
C CYS A 56 20.97 14.57 16.11
N LEU A 57 20.11 14.78 15.11
CA LEU A 57 20.45 15.35 13.81
C LEU A 57 19.88 16.75 13.73
N ASN A 58 20.69 17.75 13.38
CA ASN A 58 20.17 19.08 13.12
C ASN A 58 19.26 19.09 11.88
N SER A 59 18.53 20.19 11.70
CA SER A 59 17.59 20.34 10.58
C SER A 59 18.27 20.37 9.20
N ILE A 60 19.55 20.77 9.13
CA ILE A 60 20.34 20.82 7.88
C ILE A 60 20.69 19.40 7.40
N VAL A 61 21.25 18.57 8.28
CA VAL A 61 21.57 17.17 7.99
C VAL A 61 20.30 16.41 7.65
N MET A 62 19.23 16.61 8.42
CA MET A 62 17.93 16.01 8.11
C MET A 62 17.50 16.39 6.68
N ARG A 63 17.47 17.67 6.31
CA ARG A 63 17.13 18.08 4.93
C ARG A 63 18.02 17.41 3.89
N LYS A 64 19.34 17.39 4.08
CA LYS A 64 20.29 16.75 3.15
C LYS A 64 19.96 15.28 2.91
N LEU A 65 19.56 14.53 3.93
CA LEU A 65 19.19 13.12 3.80
C LEU A 65 17.94 12.90 2.94
N PHE A 66 16.98 13.83 2.94
CA PHE A 66 15.76 13.74 2.12
C PHE A 66 15.92 14.29 0.70
N GLN A 67 16.92 15.14 0.44
CA GLN A 67 17.10 15.80 -0.85
C GLN A 67 17.16 14.84 -2.05
N PRO A 68 17.91 13.72 -2.03
CA PRO A 68 18.00 12.84 -3.20
C PRO A 68 16.64 12.26 -3.59
N VAL A 69 15.85 11.82 -2.61
CA VAL A 69 14.53 11.22 -2.85
C VAL A 69 13.55 12.29 -3.34
N LEU A 70 13.49 13.45 -2.67
CA LEU A 70 12.61 14.55 -3.09
C LEU A 70 12.97 15.06 -4.49
N GLY A 71 14.26 15.19 -4.79
CA GLY A 71 14.75 15.61 -6.10
C GLY A 71 14.34 14.64 -7.20
N ALA A 72 14.51 13.34 -6.98
CA ALA A 72 14.12 12.30 -7.94
C ALA A 72 12.61 12.33 -8.24
N ILE A 73 11.76 12.40 -7.20
CA ILE A 73 10.30 12.43 -7.39
C ILE A 73 9.88 13.71 -8.12
N LYS A 74 10.44 14.87 -7.75
CA LYS A 74 10.15 16.13 -8.43
C LYS A 74 10.55 16.11 -9.91
N ALA A 75 11.74 15.61 -10.21
CA ALA A 75 12.23 15.50 -11.58
C ALA A 75 11.29 14.63 -12.43
N HIS A 76 10.88 13.48 -11.88
CA HIS A 76 9.95 12.58 -12.55
C HIS A 76 8.58 13.24 -12.79
N LEU A 77 7.99 13.87 -11.78
CA LEU A 77 6.69 14.55 -11.91
C LEU A 77 6.75 15.73 -12.88
N LYS A 78 7.86 16.47 -12.91
CA LYS A 78 8.07 17.55 -13.87
C LYS A 78 8.06 17.01 -15.30
N ALA A 79 8.84 15.96 -15.58
CA ALA A 79 8.86 15.31 -16.89
C ALA A 79 7.47 14.82 -17.32
N LEU A 80 6.71 14.23 -16.39
CA LEU A 80 5.33 13.84 -16.67
C LEU A 80 4.43 15.03 -16.99
N LEU A 81 4.49 16.11 -16.21
CA LEU A 81 3.62 17.29 -16.42
C LEU A 81 3.96 18.07 -17.69
N ASP A 82 5.18 17.91 -18.23
CA ASP A 82 5.61 18.47 -19.50
C ASP A 82 5.00 17.73 -20.71
N GLU A 83 4.41 16.54 -20.51
CA GLU A 83 3.73 15.79 -21.57
C GLU A 83 2.49 16.56 -22.09
N PRO A 84 2.36 16.79 -23.42
CA PRO A 84 1.25 17.57 -23.99
C PRO A 84 -0.13 17.02 -23.61
N ARG A 85 -0.23 15.69 -23.47
CA ARG A 85 -1.47 15.00 -23.07
C ARG A 85 -1.93 15.36 -21.65
N LEU A 86 -1.02 15.82 -20.79
CA LEU A 86 -1.28 16.22 -19.41
C LEU A 86 -1.40 17.74 -19.24
N SER A 87 -1.45 18.50 -20.34
CA SER A 87 -1.66 19.97 -20.34
C SER A 87 -2.92 20.43 -19.60
N LYS A 88 -3.93 19.57 -19.43
CA LYS A 88 -5.16 19.91 -18.69
C LYS A 88 -5.12 19.58 -17.19
N VAL A 89 -4.06 18.93 -16.70
CA VAL A 89 -3.92 18.61 -15.27
C VAL A 89 -3.65 19.91 -14.50
N THR A 90 -4.53 20.26 -13.56
CA THR A 90 -4.40 21.49 -12.76
C THR A 90 -4.37 21.23 -11.26
N VAL A 91 -4.52 19.98 -10.83
CA VAL A 91 -4.57 19.59 -9.42
C VAL A 91 -3.60 18.43 -9.20
N MET A 92 -2.79 18.53 -8.15
CA MET A 92 -1.92 17.45 -7.68
C MET A 92 -2.34 17.06 -6.27
N LEU A 93 -2.81 15.82 -6.10
CA LEU A 93 -3.21 15.27 -4.81
C LEU A 93 -2.03 14.50 -4.20
N LEU A 94 -1.50 14.97 -3.08
CA LEU A 94 -0.48 14.24 -2.31
C LEU A 94 -1.20 13.32 -1.33
N VAL A 95 -1.12 12.01 -1.58
CA VAL A 95 -1.78 10.97 -0.78
C VAL A 95 -0.79 9.91 -0.32
N GLY A 96 -1.17 9.15 0.70
CA GLY A 96 -0.33 8.12 1.33
C GLY A 96 0.40 8.62 2.59
N GLU A 97 0.98 7.70 3.35
CA GLU A 97 1.57 8.03 4.65
C GLU A 97 2.70 9.06 4.56
N PHE A 98 3.51 8.99 3.50
CA PHE A 98 4.60 9.93 3.30
C PHE A 98 4.13 11.34 2.89
N ALA A 99 2.89 11.48 2.40
CA ALA A 99 2.29 12.78 2.12
C ALA A 99 2.17 13.66 3.37
N ASN A 100 2.18 13.05 4.58
CA ASN A 100 2.20 13.76 5.86
C ASN A 100 3.54 14.47 6.14
N SER A 101 4.58 14.23 5.35
CA SER A 101 5.87 14.91 5.50
C SER A 101 5.76 16.38 5.12
N LEU A 102 5.94 17.28 6.10
CA LEU A 102 5.93 18.72 5.84
C LEU A 102 7.03 19.15 4.85
N LEU A 103 8.19 18.48 4.89
CA LEU A 103 9.27 18.74 3.94
C LEU A 103 8.85 18.41 2.50
N LEU A 104 8.12 17.31 2.31
CA LEU A 104 7.54 16.95 1.01
C LEU A 104 6.49 17.97 0.58
N GLN A 105 5.56 18.31 1.46
CA GLN A 105 4.46 19.25 1.18
C GLN A 105 4.98 20.63 0.78
N GLU A 106 5.91 21.21 1.55
CA GLU A 106 6.55 22.48 1.23
C GLU A 106 7.36 22.39 -0.06
N GLY A 107 8.12 21.30 -0.22
CA GLY A 107 8.91 21.04 -1.40
C GLY A 107 8.08 21.03 -2.68
N PHE A 108 6.91 20.38 -2.64
CA PHE A 108 6.01 20.23 -3.77
C PHE A 108 5.19 21.50 -4.04
N LYS A 109 4.66 22.13 -2.99
CA LYS A 109 3.99 23.44 -3.13
C LYS A 109 4.94 24.46 -3.77
N LYS A 110 6.20 24.49 -3.36
CA LYS A 110 7.20 25.39 -3.96
C LYS A 110 7.47 25.04 -5.44
N GLU A 111 7.58 23.76 -5.78
CA GLU A 111 7.95 23.33 -7.13
C GLU A 111 6.81 23.46 -8.15
N PHE A 112 5.60 23.11 -7.75
CA PHE A 112 4.49 22.87 -8.68
C PHE A 112 3.34 23.86 -8.57
N SER A 113 3.35 24.80 -7.62
CA SER A 113 2.26 25.78 -7.43
C SER A 113 1.97 26.66 -8.65
N SER A 114 2.95 26.85 -9.53
CA SER A 114 2.76 27.59 -10.79
C SER A 114 1.90 26.83 -11.80
N ARG A 115 1.90 25.50 -11.74
CA ARG A 115 1.27 24.63 -12.74
C ARG A 115 0.04 23.90 -12.20
N CYS A 116 0.08 23.52 -10.93
CA CYS A 116 -0.91 22.69 -10.26
C CYS A 116 -1.26 23.28 -8.89
N ASN A 117 -2.53 23.22 -8.53
CA ASN A 117 -2.95 23.35 -7.14
C ASN A 117 -2.53 22.09 -6.38
N VAL A 118 -1.51 22.22 -5.52
CA VAL A 118 -0.96 21.11 -4.73
C VAL A 118 -1.77 20.96 -3.45
N VAL A 119 -2.61 19.92 -3.41
CA VAL A 119 -3.51 19.63 -2.30
C VAL A 119 -2.98 18.42 -1.53
N TYR A 120 -2.85 18.58 -0.22
CA TYR A 120 -2.61 17.48 0.71
C TYR A 120 -3.86 17.36 1.60
N PRO A 121 -4.62 16.26 1.52
CA PRO A 121 -5.79 16.05 2.35
C PRO A 121 -5.36 15.75 3.79
N CYS A 122 -5.43 16.72 4.69
CA CYS A 122 -5.33 16.48 6.13
C CYS A 122 -6.72 16.07 6.63
N LEU A 123 -7.04 14.78 6.51
CA LEU A 123 -8.38 14.27 6.79
C LEU A 123 -8.43 13.64 8.18
N THR A 124 -9.45 14.00 8.96
CA THR A 124 -9.72 13.33 10.23
C THR A 124 -10.50 12.05 9.94
N PRO A 125 -10.13 10.89 10.50
CA PRO A 125 -10.92 9.68 10.30
C PRO A 125 -12.38 9.93 10.69
N PRO A 126 -13.37 9.41 9.93
CA PRO A 126 -14.76 9.45 10.34
C PRO A 126 -14.94 8.67 11.65
N ALA A 127 -16.08 8.82 12.33
CA ALA A 127 -16.33 8.23 13.65
C ALA A 127 -16.14 6.70 13.68
N THR A 128 -16.39 6.01 12.56
CA THR A 128 -16.22 4.56 12.39
C THR A 128 -14.80 4.15 11.98
N GLY A 129 -13.89 5.11 11.76
CA GLY A 129 -12.56 4.89 11.20
C GLY A 129 -12.57 4.65 9.68
N TRP A 130 -11.40 4.41 9.10
CA TRP A 130 -11.21 4.27 7.65
C TRP A 130 -11.56 2.89 7.07
N ASP A 131 -11.80 1.90 7.92
CA ASP A 131 -11.93 0.48 7.51
C ASP A 131 -13.35 -0.07 7.68
N ALA A 132 -14.25 0.71 8.28
CA ALA A 132 -15.65 0.36 8.46
C ALA A 132 -16.56 1.33 7.69
N PRO A 133 -17.74 0.87 7.22
CA PRO A 133 -18.67 1.72 6.50
C PRO A 133 -19.17 2.85 7.43
N PRO A 134 -19.07 4.12 7.01
CA PRO A 134 -19.62 5.23 7.77
C PRO A 134 -21.15 5.23 7.72
N ALA A 135 -21.78 5.94 8.65
CA ALA A 135 -23.24 6.09 8.68
C ALA A 135 -23.76 6.63 7.33
N SER A 136 -24.89 6.11 6.83
CA SER A 136 -25.43 6.50 5.52
C SER A 136 -25.79 7.98 5.43
N THR A 137 -26.08 8.62 6.56
CA THR A 137 -26.36 10.07 6.67
C THR A 137 -25.11 10.93 6.80
N ASP A 138 -23.93 10.32 7.01
CA ASP A 138 -22.67 11.03 7.08
C ASP A 138 -22.08 11.25 5.68
N HIS A 139 -22.22 12.49 5.22
CA HIS A 139 -21.80 12.98 3.92
C HIS A 139 -20.61 13.94 4.00
N CYS A 140 -19.86 13.94 5.11
CA CYS A 140 -18.58 14.65 5.12
C CYS A 140 -17.59 14.03 4.11
N LEU A 141 -16.59 14.80 3.68
CA LEU A 141 -15.58 14.35 2.73
C LEU A 141 -14.90 13.06 3.20
N GLU A 142 -14.58 12.98 4.49
CA GLU A 142 -13.90 11.85 5.11
C GLU A 142 -14.76 10.59 5.12
N ALA A 143 -16.05 10.73 5.42
CA ALA A 143 -17.00 9.62 5.33
C ALA A 143 -17.17 9.16 3.88
N ASP A 144 -17.30 10.09 2.93
CA ASP A 144 -17.41 9.74 1.51
C ASP A 144 -16.14 9.03 0.98
N LEU A 145 -14.95 9.46 1.40
CA LEU A 145 -13.69 8.78 1.06
C LEU A 145 -13.58 7.39 1.69
N ALA A 146 -13.97 7.24 2.96
CA ALA A 146 -14.04 5.94 3.63
C ALA A 146 -15.05 5.01 2.95
N ARG A 147 -16.19 5.54 2.50
CA ARG A 147 -17.23 4.81 1.77
C ARG A 147 -16.75 4.31 0.41
N VAL A 148 -16.07 5.14 -0.37
CA VAL A 148 -15.43 4.70 -1.64
C VAL A 148 -14.43 3.58 -1.36
N LYS A 149 -13.57 3.74 -0.35
CA LYS A 149 -12.60 2.70 0.04
C LYS A 149 -13.30 1.40 0.44
N TYR A 150 -14.38 1.48 1.21
CA TYR A 150 -15.17 0.32 1.63
C TYR A 150 -15.77 -0.43 0.44
N TYR A 151 -16.50 0.25 -0.44
CA TYR A 151 -17.10 -0.40 -1.62
C TYR A 151 -16.04 -0.96 -2.56
N ARG A 152 -14.95 -0.22 -2.76
CA ARG A 152 -13.78 -0.71 -3.50
C ARG A 152 -13.28 -2.04 -2.92
N ASN A 153 -13.10 -2.10 -1.60
CA ASN A 153 -12.60 -3.30 -0.93
C ASN A 153 -13.60 -4.44 -0.97
N SER A 154 -14.90 -4.13 -0.90
CA SER A 154 -15.99 -5.10 -0.99
C SER A 154 -16.14 -5.71 -2.39
N VAL A 155 -15.88 -4.93 -3.44
CA VAL A 155 -16.03 -5.39 -4.84
C VAL A 155 -14.78 -6.10 -5.33
N TYR A 156 -13.58 -5.53 -5.07
CA TYR A 156 -12.34 -6.12 -5.61
C TYR A 156 -11.15 -6.16 -4.64
N GLY A 157 -11.11 -5.32 -3.61
CA GLY A 157 -9.88 -5.13 -2.82
C GLY A 157 -9.45 -6.33 -1.97
N HIS A 158 -10.33 -7.29 -1.73
CA HIS A 158 -9.97 -8.60 -1.20
C HIS A 158 -10.36 -9.64 -2.25
N VAL A 159 -9.36 -10.17 -2.95
CA VAL A 159 -9.53 -11.27 -3.92
C VAL A 159 -10.20 -12.44 -3.19
N ARG A 160 -11.53 -12.52 -3.30
CA ARG A 160 -12.31 -13.71 -2.96
C ARG A 160 -12.51 -14.46 -4.27
N GLN A 161 -12.66 -15.78 -4.19
CA GLN A 161 -12.77 -16.68 -5.36
C GLN A 161 -13.91 -16.34 -6.34
N ASN A 162 -14.78 -15.38 -6.01
CA ASN A 162 -15.87 -14.90 -6.83
C ASN A 162 -15.88 -13.37 -6.87
N MET A 163 -15.32 -12.80 -7.94
CA MET A 163 -15.23 -11.34 -8.19
C MET A 163 -16.40 -10.84 -9.06
N GLU A 164 -17.32 -11.73 -9.44
CA GLU A 164 -18.42 -11.45 -10.34
C GLU A 164 -19.63 -10.90 -9.56
N ILE A 165 -20.14 -9.74 -10.00
CA ILE A 165 -21.45 -9.23 -9.57
C ILE A 165 -22.49 -9.86 -10.50
N LYS A 166 -23.14 -10.92 -10.04
CA LYS A 166 -24.08 -11.73 -10.86
C LYS A 166 -25.48 -11.15 -10.95
N ASP A 167 -25.82 -10.25 -10.04
CA ASP A 167 -27.16 -9.71 -9.88
C ASP A 167 -27.21 -8.24 -10.30
N ASP A 168 -28.06 -7.94 -11.28
CA ASP A 168 -28.28 -6.57 -11.77
C ASP A 168 -28.74 -5.65 -10.64
N SER A 169 -29.50 -6.17 -9.67
CA SER A 169 -29.97 -5.36 -8.54
C SER A 169 -28.80 -4.95 -7.62
N GLN A 170 -27.87 -5.87 -7.39
CA GLN A 170 -26.61 -5.61 -6.67
C GLN A 170 -25.72 -4.63 -7.44
N PHE A 171 -25.59 -4.80 -8.77
CA PHE A 171 -24.84 -3.87 -9.60
C PHE A 171 -25.41 -2.45 -9.51
N LEU A 172 -26.73 -2.28 -9.71
CA LEU A 172 -27.39 -0.98 -9.66
C LEU A 172 -27.30 -0.34 -8.28
N PHE A 173 -27.41 -1.14 -7.21
CA PHE A 173 -27.20 -0.66 -5.85
C PHE A 173 -25.78 -0.12 -5.68
N LEU A 174 -24.75 -0.93 -5.99
CA LEU A 174 -23.34 -0.52 -5.86
C LEU A 174 -23.01 0.69 -6.74
N TRP A 175 -23.51 0.70 -7.97
CA TRP A 175 -23.36 1.83 -8.89
C TRP A 175 -23.92 3.10 -8.28
N ARG A 176 -25.16 3.07 -7.75
CA ARG A 176 -25.77 4.23 -7.10
C ARG A 176 -24.94 4.71 -5.91
N GLU A 177 -24.59 3.82 -4.99
CA GLU A 177 -23.84 4.21 -3.79
C GLU A 177 -22.47 4.82 -4.13
N ILE A 178 -21.74 4.26 -5.10
CA ILE A 178 -20.44 4.77 -5.54
C ILE A 178 -20.60 6.08 -6.32
N SER A 179 -21.51 6.13 -7.29
CA SER A 179 -21.72 7.31 -8.16
C SER A 179 -22.15 8.54 -7.37
N GLU A 180 -23.13 8.41 -6.48
CA GLU A 180 -23.59 9.51 -5.63
C GLU A 180 -22.46 10.01 -4.72
N THR A 181 -21.65 9.09 -4.19
CA THR A 181 -20.49 9.44 -3.36
C THR A 181 -19.44 10.22 -4.15
N LEU A 182 -19.11 9.80 -5.38
CA LEU A 182 -18.18 10.52 -6.25
C LEU A 182 -18.68 11.92 -6.61
N VAL A 183 -19.99 12.06 -6.87
CA VAL A 183 -20.62 13.36 -7.15
C VAL A 183 -20.57 14.28 -5.94
N ARG A 184 -20.80 13.76 -4.72
CA ARG A 184 -20.62 14.52 -3.47
C ARG A 184 -19.18 14.98 -3.30
N ILE A 185 -18.20 14.10 -3.46
CA ILE A 185 -16.77 14.44 -3.39
C ILE A 185 -16.43 15.53 -4.41
N ALA A 186 -16.88 15.40 -5.66
CA ALA A 186 -16.65 16.40 -6.70
C ALA A 186 -17.20 17.77 -6.32
N GLY A 187 -18.41 17.82 -5.75
CA GLY A 187 -19.01 19.06 -5.26
C GLY A 187 -18.30 19.68 -4.06
N GLN A 188 -17.73 18.86 -3.18
CA GLN A 188 -16.92 19.33 -2.04
C GLN A 188 -15.55 19.87 -2.50
N ILE A 189 -14.92 19.27 -3.52
CA ILE A 189 -13.65 19.74 -4.09
C ILE A 189 -13.87 21.01 -4.92
N HIS A 190 -14.88 21.03 -5.78
CA HIS A 190 -15.22 22.17 -6.62
C HIS A 190 -16.73 22.20 -6.89
N PRO A 191 -17.50 23.11 -6.27
CA PRO A 191 -18.96 23.10 -6.35
C PRO A 191 -19.53 23.04 -7.77
N SER A 192 -18.88 23.71 -8.73
CA SER A 192 -19.33 23.69 -10.13
C SER A 192 -19.08 22.36 -10.85
N LYS A 193 -18.15 21.51 -10.36
CA LYS A 193 -17.85 20.20 -10.97
C LYS A 193 -18.83 19.12 -10.60
N LYS A 194 -19.66 19.33 -9.58
CA LYS A 194 -20.71 18.39 -9.18
C LYS A 194 -21.59 17.99 -10.37
N HIS A 195 -22.06 18.97 -11.13
CA HIS A 195 -22.94 18.73 -12.28
C HIS A 195 -22.19 18.03 -13.42
N ASP A 196 -21.00 18.52 -13.78
CA ASP A 196 -20.16 17.91 -14.83
C ASP A 196 -19.92 16.42 -14.55
N TRP A 197 -19.57 16.08 -13.31
CA TRP A 197 -19.33 14.70 -12.89
C TRP A 197 -20.59 13.86 -12.90
N GLN A 198 -21.71 14.40 -12.41
CA GLN A 198 -22.99 13.70 -12.46
C GLN A 198 -23.38 13.35 -13.90
N VAL A 199 -23.21 14.29 -14.83
CA VAL A 199 -23.49 14.06 -16.26
C VAL A 199 -22.55 13.00 -16.82
N ALA A 200 -21.24 13.12 -16.60
CA ALA A 200 -20.27 12.15 -17.09
C ALA A 200 -20.52 10.73 -16.54
N ILE A 201 -20.82 10.61 -15.26
CA ILE A 201 -21.14 9.32 -14.63
C ILE A 201 -22.44 8.75 -15.19
N ASN A 202 -23.48 9.57 -15.36
CA ASN A 202 -24.73 9.09 -15.94
C ASN A 202 -24.55 8.58 -17.38
N LYS A 203 -23.65 9.18 -18.16
CA LYS A 203 -23.29 8.69 -19.50
C LYS A 203 -22.65 7.32 -19.43
N PHE A 204 -21.73 7.07 -18.50
CA PHE A 204 -21.14 5.73 -18.34
C PHE A 204 -22.17 4.63 -18.04
N LEU A 205 -23.30 4.96 -17.39
CA LEU A 205 -24.37 3.99 -17.13
C LEU A 205 -25.30 3.77 -18.33
N LYS A 206 -25.52 4.80 -19.15
CA LYS A 206 -26.65 4.84 -20.11
C LYS A 206 -26.25 4.91 -21.57
N ASP A 207 -25.12 5.54 -21.88
CA ASP A 207 -24.67 5.70 -23.26
C ASP A 207 -24.17 4.35 -23.77
N PRO A 208 -24.41 4.03 -25.06
CA PRO A 208 -23.82 2.84 -25.66
C PRO A 208 -22.29 2.97 -25.68
N LEU A 209 -21.61 1.82 -25.66
CA LEU A 209 -20.17 1.76 -25.84
C LEU A 209 -19.79 2.39 -27.19
N THR A 210 -18.73 3.19 -27.20
CA THR A 210 -18.16 3.68 -28.45
C THR A 210 -17.37 2.57 -29.15
N THR A 211 -17.05 2.76 -30.42
CA THR A 211 -16.18 1.82 -31.17
C THR A 211 -14.79 1.64 -30.56
N GLU A 212 -14.28 2.63 -29.81
CA GLU A 212 -13.04 2.46 -29.04
C GLU A 212 -13.28 1.62 -27.77
N ASP A 213 -14.43 1.81 -27.11
CA ASP A 213 -14.78 1.07 -25.89
C ASP A 213 -15.02 -0.42 -26.16
N GLU A 214 -15.50 -0.78 -27.36
CA GLU A 214 -15.62 -2.17 -27.81
C GLU A 214 -14.29 -2.92 -27.73
N ARG A 215 -13.17 -2.22 -27.94
CA ARG A 215 -11.83 -2.79 -27.79
C ARG A 215 -11.55 -3.24 -26.35
N TYR A 216 -11.98 -2.44 -25.37
CA TYR A 216 -11.85 -2.79 -23.95
C TYR A 216 -12.71 -3.99 -23.59
N VAL A 217 -13.89 -4.14 -24.19
CA VAL A 217 -14.72 -5.35 -24.01
C VAL A 217 -13.98 -6.59 -24.51
N GLN A 218 -13.40 -6.52 -25.71
CA GLN A 218 -12.63 -7.64 -26.25
C GLN A 218 -11.44 -7.99 -25.34
N GLU A 219 -10.71 -6.98 -24.86
CA GLU A 219 -9.60 -7.19 -23.94
C GLU A 219 -10.08 -7.83 -22.63
N LEU A 220 -11.18 -7.37 -22.04
CA LEU A 220 -11.76 -7.96 -20.83
C LEU A 220 -12.20 -9.42 -21.05
N LEU A 221 -12.79 -9.74 -22.21
CA LEU A 221 -13.14 -11.12 -22.56
C LEU A 221 -11.89 -12.01 -22.69
N ASP A 222 -10.82 -11.50 -23.28
CA ASP A 222 -9.55 -12.21 -23.40
C ASP A 222 -8.86 -12.40 -22.04
N TRP A 223 -8.96 -11.41 -21.15
CA TRP A 223 -8.51 -11.54 -19.75
C TRP A 223 -9.33 -12.60 -19.01
N TYR A 224 -10.66 -12.55 -19.11
CA TYR A 224 -11.55 -13.53 -18.47
C TYR A 224 -11.27 -14.96 -18.96
N ARG A 225 -11.05 -15.15 -20.26
CA ARG A 225 -10.70 -16.45 -20.82
C ARG A 225 -9.38 -16.97 -20.26
N ARG A 226 -8.35 -16.12 -20.19
CA ARG A 226 -7.05 -16.48 -19.61
C ARG A 226 -7.15 -16.82 -18.13
N ASP A 227 -7.94 -16.06 -17.36
CA ASP A 227 -8.17 -16.35 -15.95
C ASP A 227 -8.90 -17.70 -15.76
N LEU A 228 -9.84 -18.03 -16.64
CA LEU A 228 -10.54 -19.33 -16.62
C LEU A 228 -9.60 -20.50 -16.96
N GLU A 229 -8.71 -20.32 -17.94
CA GLU A 229 -7.67 -21.30 -18.28
C GLU A 229 -6.69 -21.54 -17.13
N VAL A 230 -6.20 -20.45 -16.51
CA VAL A 230 -5.33 -20.53 -15.33
C VAL A 230 -6.04 -21.23 -14.19
N LYS A 231 -7.31 -20.89 -13.92
CA LYS A 231 -8.12 -21.54 -12.88
C LYS A 231 -8.23 -23.05 -13.11
N LYS A 232 -8.54 -23.47 -14.34
CA LYS A 232 -8.63 -24.89 -14.70
C LYS A 232 -7.31 -25.61 -14.48
N TYR A 233 -6.19 -25.03 -14.90
CA TYR A 233 -4.87 -25.61 -14.69
C TYR A 233 -4.52 -25.74 -13.21
N VAL A 234 -4.90 -24.76 -12.38
CA VAL A 234 -4.72 -24.81 -10.93
C VAL A 234 -5.57 -25.92 -10.30
N GLU A 235 -6.82 -26.10 -10.74
CA GLU A 235 -7.70 -27.19 -10.28
C GLU A 235 -7.09 -28.57 -10.62
N GLU A 236 -6.60 -28.78 -11.85
CA GLU A 236 -5.92 -30.02 -12.27
C GLU A 236 -4.63 -30.29 -11.46
N LEU A 237 -3.84 -29.25 -11.18
CA LEU A 237 -2.67 -29.36 -10.32
C LEU A 237 -3.02 -29.70 -8.87
N GLN A 238 -4.11 -29.14 -8.33
CA GLN A 238 -4.59 -29.45 -6.99
C GLN A 238 -4.99 -30.92 -6.87
N GLU A 239 -5.74 -31.45 -7.84
CA GLU A 239 -6.11 -32.87 -7.90
C GLU A 239 -4.88 -33.78 -7.97
N THR A 240 -3.92 -33.45 -8.83
CA THR A 240 -2.67 -34.20 -8.99
C THR A 240 -1.86 -34.20 -7.68
N THR A 241 -1.78 -33.04 -7.02
CA THR A 241 -1.07 -32.89 -5.74
C THR A 241 -1.73 -33.73 -4.64
N LEU A 242 -3.07 -33.76 -4.60
CA LEU A 242 -3.82 -34.56 -3.65
C LEU A 242 -3.53 -36.05 -3.85
N HIS A 243 -3.56 -36.52 -5.10
CA HIS A 243 -3.24 -37.90 -5.44
C HIS A 243 -1.80 -38.31 -5.05
N ILE A 244 -0.81 -37.46 -5.34
CA ILE A 244 0.59 -37.69 -4.95
C ILE A 244 0.72 -37.75 -3.42
N THR A 245 0.04 -36.85 -2.71
CA THR A 245 0.08 -36.82 -1.24
C THR A 245 -0.50 -38.10 -0.64
N GLU A 246 -1.63 -38.60 -1.16
CA GLU A 246 -2.18 -39.90 -0.76
C GLU A 246 -1.25 -41.08 -1.08
N GLN A 247 -0.57 -41.06 -2.23
CA GLN A 247 0.42 -42.09 -2.57
C GLN A 247 1.60 -42.08 -1.61
N LEU A 248 2.14 -40.90 -1.29
CA LEU A 248 3.25 -40.75 -0.34
C LEU A 248 2.86 -41.21 1.07
N GLN A 249 1.64 -40.90 1.51
CA GLN A 249 1.08 -41.37 2.79
C GLN A 249 1.07 -42.91 2.83
N ARG A 250 0.56 -43.57 1.79
CA ARG A 250 0.53 -45.04 1.70
C ARG A 250 1.93 -45.66 1.71
N VAL A 251 2.90 -45.04 1.04
CA VAL A 251 4.30 -45.51 1.05
C VAL A 251 4.91 -45.37 2.44
N ALA A 252 4.73 -44.23 3.10
CA ALA A 252 5.22 -44.00 4.47
C ALA A 252 4.60 -44.99 5.48
N GLU A 253 3.29 -45.24 5.36
CA GLU A 253 2.60 -46.25 6.16
C GLU A 253 3.13 -47.67 5.90
N GLY A 254 3.55 -47.99 4.67
CA GLY A 254 4.18 -49.27 4.34
C GLY A 254 5.63 -49.42 4.83
N GLU A 255 6.39 -48.32 4.91
CA GLU A 255 7.78 -48.33 5.42
C GLU A 255 7.86 -48.49 6.94
N THR A 256 6.85 -48.01 7.67
CA THR A 256 6.86 -48.01 9.14
C THR A 256 6.93 -49.44 9.74
N PRO A 257 6.10 -50.41 9.29
CA PRO A 257 6.18 -51.80 9.72
C PRO A 257 7.50 -52.47 9.34
N VAL A 258 8.03 -52.18 8.14
CA VAL A 258 9.31 -52.76 7.65
C VAL A 258 10.46 -52.30 8.55
N ASN A 259 10.54 -51.00 8.84
CA ASN A 259 11.55 -50.44 9.71
C ASN A 259 11.44 -50.97 11.15
N GLN A 260 10.22 -51.22 11.64
CA GLN A 260 9.99 -51.81 12.96
C GLN A 260 10.41 -53.28 13.00
N ALA A 261 10.09 -54.06 11.96
CA ALA A 261 10.51 -55.45 11.83
C ALA A 261 12.05 -55.59 11.76
N ILE A 262 12.72 -54.69 11.02
CA ILE A 262 14.19 -54.63 10.97
C ILE A 262 14.76 -54.35 12.37
N LYS A 263 14.24 -53.36 13.11
CA LYS A 263 14.69 -53.05 14.49
C LYS A 263 14.54 -54.25 15.43
N GLU A 264 13.40 -54.94 15.41
CA GLU A 264 13.19 -56.12 16.27
C GLU A 264 14.14 -57.27 15.90
N LYS A 265 14.43 -57.47 14.61
CA LYS A 265 15.39 -58.48 14.14
C LYS A 265 16.82 -58.18 14.60
N TRP A 266 17.25 -56.92 14.55
CA TRP A 266 18.55 -56.51 15.10
C TRP A 266 18.63 -56.70 16.62
N LYS A 267 17.55 -56.41 17.35
CA LYS A 267 17.47 -56.61 18.80
C LYS A 267 17.56 -58.07 19.21
N THR A 268 16.97 -58.98 18.42
CA THR A 268 17.07 -60.42 18.64
C THR A 268 18.46 -60.96 18.32
N LEU A 269 19.08 -60.51 17.22
CA LEU A 269 20.45 -60.86 16.86
C LEU A 269 21.47 -60.39 17.91
N GLY A 270 21.32 -59.18 18.45
CA GLY A 270 22.18 -58.68 19.52
C GLY A 270 22.11 -59.54 20.79
N LYS A 271 20.91 -60.00 21.16
CA LYS A 271 20.73 -60.94 22.29
C LYS A 271 21.35 -62.32 22.04
N GLN A 272 21.39 -62.78 20.79
CA GLN A 272 21.98 -64.08 20.43
C GLN A 272 23.50 -64.05 20.34
N LEU A 273 24.10 -62.89 20.05
CA LEU A 273 25.54 -62.72 19.87
C LEU A 273 26.31 -62.38 21.17
N GLY A 274 25.64 -62.32 22.32
CA GLY A 274 26.32 -62.30 23.62
C GLY A 274 27.14 -61.04 23.90
N THR A 275 26.57 -59.86 23.65
CA THR A 275 26.92 -58.59 24.33
C THR A 275 25.70 -58.01 25.00
#